data_AF-A0A0M2WP47-F1
#
_entry.id   AF-A0A0M2WP47-F1
#
_cell.length_a   1.000
_cell.length_b   1.000
_cell.length_c   1.000
_cell.angle_alpha   90.00
_cell.angle_beta   90.00
_cell.angle_gamma   90.00
#
_symmetry.space_group_name_H-M   'P 1'
#
loop_
_entity.id
_entity.type
_entity.pdbx_description
1 polymer ?
#
loop_
_entity_poly.entity_id
_entity_poly.type
_entity_poly.pdbx_seq_one_letter_code
_entity_poly.pdbx_strand_id
1 'polypeptide(L)'
;MAMITTDYVSTYSGNRFYPLRPHIDKVAIEDIAHGLAYQCRFNGQTQVFYSVAQHSLIVAELVPPHLRLAALLHDAAEAYLGDMVKPLKVLLPEFAVLEDKVSAIIATTYGLDFSDYAPIKRADLIALATEKRDLMPHSAERWAYLDGIAPLPGIIEAMGPAEAKQRFLHAFAQLSGLGLAA
;
A
#
# COMPACT_ATOMS: atom_id res chain seq x y z
N MET A 1 -28.43 -5.79 -18.22
CA MET A 1 -27.14 -5.20 -17.79
C MET A 1 -26.48 -4.60 -19.01
N ALA A 2 -26.11 -3.31 -18.98
CA ALA A 2 -25.45 -2.69 -20.12
C ALA A 2 -24.12 -3.42 -20.41
N MET A 3 -23.83 -3.70 -21.69
CA MET A 3 -22.51 -4.21 -22.06
C MET A 3 -21.46 -3.15 -21.71
N ILE A 4 -20.60 -3.48 -20.76
CA ILE A 4 -19.43 -2.67 -20.43
C ILE A 4 -18.50 -2.75 -21.65
N THR A 5 -18.36 -1.65 -22.39
CA THR A 5 -17.49 -1.59 -23.58
C THR A 5 -16.02 -1.41 -23.23
N THR A 6 -15.73 -0.94 -22.01
CA THR A 6 -14.38 -0.78 -21.47
C THR A 6 -14.30 -1.51 -20.13
N ASP A 7 -13.74 -2.71 -20.12
CA ASP A 7 -13.60 -3.57 -18.92
C ASP A 7 -12.27 -3.36 -18.17
N TYR A 8 -11.54 -2.29 -18.49
CA TYR A 8 -10.23 -1.98 -17.91
C TYR A 8 -10.10 -0.53 -17.41
N VAL A 9 -9.11 -0.32 -16.55
CA VAL A 9 -8.61 0.98 -16.09
C VAL A 9 -7.19 1.19 -16.62
N SER A 10 -6.90 2.40 -17.11
CA SER A 10 -5.54 2.77 -17.52
C SER A 10 -4.69 3.14 -16.30
N THR A 11 -3.48 2.60 -16.25
CA THR A 11 -2.45 2.91 -15.25
C THR A 11 -1.68 4.18 -15.63
N TYR A 12 -0.79 4.64 -14.73
CA TYR A 12 0.05 5.83 -14.93
C TYR A 12 0.89 5.78 -16.22
N SER A 13 1.50 4.64 -16.53
CA SER A 13 2.33 4.45 -17.72
C SER A 13 1.55 3.99 -18.96
N GLY A 14 0.22 3.87 -18.85
CA GLY A 14 -0.66 3.48 -19.96
C GLY A 14 -0.88 1.97 -20.11
N ASN A 15 -0.42 1.14 -19.17
CA ASN A 15 -0.83 -0.28 -19.08
C ASN A 15 -2.31 -0.39 -18.67
N ARG A 16 -2.91 -1.56 -18.84
CA ARG A 16 -4.31 -1.81 -18.49
C ARG A 16 -4.42 -2.78 -17.33
N PHE A 17 -5.33 -2.45 -16.41
CA PHE A 17 -5.79 -3.32 -15.34
C PHE A 17 -7.25 -3.69 -15.57
N TYR A 18 -7.56 -4.99 -15.54
CA TYR A 18 -8.90 -5.54 -15.77
C TYR A 18 -9.53 -6.01 -14.45
N PRO A 19 -10.27 -5.16 -13.71
CA PRO A 19 -10.80 -5.53 -12.39
C PRO A 19 -11.85 -6.65 -12.43
N LEU A 20 -12.65 -6.71 -13.51
CA LEU A 20 -13.69 -7.75 -13.67
C LEU A 20 -13.11 -9.15 -13.95
N ARG A 21 -11.86 -9.21 -14.40
CA ARG A 21 -11.09 -10.43 -14.66
C ARG A 21 -9.65 -10.16 -14.23
N PRO A 22 -9.31 -10.34 -12.94
CA PRO A 22 -8.08 -9.80 -12.34
C PRO A 22 -6.83 -10.15 -13.16
N HIS A 23 -6.42 -9.17 -13.95
CA HIS A 23 -5.33 -9.27 -14.91
C HIS A 23 -4.74 -7.87 -15.09
N ILE A 24 -3.42 -7.80 -15.16
CA ILE A 24 -2.66 -6.59 -15.41
C ILE A 24 -1.77 -6.90 -16.60
N ASP A 25 -1.88 -6.14 -17.68
CA ASP A 25 -1.08 -6.37 -18.91
C ASP A 25 0.42 -6.41 -18.60
N LYS A 26 0.86 -5.47 -17.74
CA LYS A 26 2.21 -5.37 -17.21
C LYS A 26 2.17 -4.75 -15.83
N VAL A 27 2.73 -5.45 -14.84
CA VAL A 27 2.95 -4.90 -13.50
C VAL A 27 4.26 -4.10 -13.53
N ALA A 28 4.14 -2.79 -13.73
CA ALA A 28 5.27 -1.86 -13.69
C ALA A 28 5.39 -1.22 -12.30
N ILE A 29 6.61 -1.12 -11.78
CA ILE A 29 6.82 -0.55 -10.43
C ILE A 29 6.49 0.94 -10.40
N GLU A 30 6.63 1.63 -11.54
CA GLU A 30 6.28 3.04 -11.70
C GLU A 30 4.77 3.27 -11.57
N ASP A 31 3.95 2.30 -12.01
CA ASP A 31 2.49 2.36 -11.85
C ASP A 31 2.10 2.16 -10.39
N ILE A 32 2.71 1.19 -9.71
CA ILE A 32 2.50 0.94 -8.27
C ILE A 32 2.91 2.17 -7.47
N ALA A 33 4.15 2.64 -7.64
CA ALA A 33 4.67 3.79 -6.92
C ALA A 33 3.84 5.05 -7.17
N HIS A 34 3.35 5.27 -8.40
CA HIS A 34 2.47 6.39 -8.69
C HIS A 34 1.11 6.25 -8.03
N GLY A 35 0.44 5.10 -8.17
CA GLY A 35 -0.86 4.85 -7.54
C GLY A 35 -0.81 5.04 -6.03
N LEU A 36 0.15 4.38 -5.35
CA LEU A 36 0.28 4.46 -3.89
C LEU A 36 0.65 5.86 -3.39
N ALA A 37 1.45 6.62 -4.14
CA ALA A 37 1.90 7.93 -3.71
C ALA A 37 0.83 9.02 -3.81
N TYR A 38 -0.18 8.83 -4.67
CA TYR A 38 -1.31 9.74 -4.84
C TYR A 38 -2.59 9.24 -4.16
N GLN A 39 -2.61 7.97 -3.72
CA GLN A 39 -3.67 7.42 -2.90
C GLN A 39 -3.52 7.87 -1.44
N CYS A 40 -4.48 8.64 -0.94
CA CYS A 40 -4.54 8.97 0.48
C CYS A 40 -4.92 7.74 1.30
N ARG A 41 -4.31 7.60 2.48
CA ARG A 41 -4.86 6.75 3.54
C ARG A 41 -6.00 7.45 4.27
N PHE A 42 -6.81 6.66 4.98
CA PHE A 42 -7.92 7.16 5.80
C PHE A 42 -8.95 7.99 5.00
N ASN A 43 -9.06 7.76 3.69
CA ASN A 43 -9.84 8.61 2.78
C ASN A 43 -9.47 10.11 2.87
N GLY A 44 -8.23 10.43 3.24
CA GLY A 44 -7.75 11.80 3.40
C GLY A 44 -8.21 12.51 4.67
N GLN A 45 -8.78 11.80 5.65
CA GLN A 45 -9.24 12.37 6.94
C GLN A 45 -8.09 12.59 7.95
N THR A 46 -6.91 12.95 7.45
CA THR A 46 -5.73 13.31 8.22
C THR A 46 -5.51 14.82 8.18
N GLN A 47 -4.83 15.38 9.19
CA GLN A 47 -4.58 16.83 9.25
C GLN A 47 -3.66 17.37 8.14
N VAL A 48 -2.91 16.48 7.49
CA VAL A 48 -2.03 16.73 6.35
C VAL A 48 -2.14 15.56 5.37
N PHE A 49 -1.73 15.76 4.11
CA PHE A 49 -1.70 14.68 3.12
C PHE A 49 -0.83 13.51 3.63
N TYR A 50 -1.34 12.29 3.51
CA TYR A 50 -0.61 11.08 3.90
C TYR A 50 -0.96 9.94 2.95
N SER A 51 0.06 9.41 2.29
CA SER A 51 -0.10 8.43 1.20
C SER A 51 0.12 7.00 1.64
N VAL A 52 -0.44 6.05 0.89
CA VAL A 52 -0.13 4.63 1.05
C VAL A 52 1.36 4.37 0.80
N ALA A 53 2.00 5.07 -0.15
CA ALA A 53 3.43 4.92 -0.39
C ALA A 53 4.28 5.28 0.85
N GLN A 54 3.92 6.36 1.57
CA GLN A 54 4.62 6.74 2.80
C GLN A 54 4.40 5.70 3.92
N HIS A 55 3.19 5.17 4.04
CA HIS A 55 2.91 4.06 4.95
C HIS A 55 3.80 2.83 4.64
N SER A 56 3.82 2.38 3.38
CA SER A 56 4.63 1.22 2.97
C SER A 56 6.12 1.40 3.21
N LEU A 57 6.65 2.62 3.05
CA LEU A 57 8.04 2.95 3.39
C LEU A 57 8.32 2.73 4.88
N ILE A 58 7.45 3.24 5.75
CA ILE A 58 7.56 3.05 7.20
C ILE A 58 7.48 1.56 7.54
N VAL A 59 6.51 0.83 7.01
CA VAL A 59 6.35 -0.62 7.26
C VAL A 59 7.60 -1.40 6.84
N ALA A 60 8.20 -1.06 5.70
CA ALA A 60 9.44 -1.69 5.23
C ALA A 60 10.64 -1.45 6.16
N GLU A 61 10.73 -0.29 6.82
CA GLU A 61 11.83 0.00 7.76
C GLU A 61 11.75 -0.79 9.07
N LEU A 62 10.54 -1.22 9.46
CA LEU A 62 10.25 -1.90 10.72
C LEU A 62 10.49 -3.41 10.71
N VAL A 63 10.68 -4.00 9.53
CA VAL A 63 10.89 -5.45 9.39
C VAL A 63 12.38 -5.78 9.17
N PRO A 64 12.82 -7.02 9.47
CA PRO A 64 14.16 -7.49 9.16
C PRO A 64 14.51 -7.32 7.67
N PRO A 65 15.80 -7.14 7.31
CA PRO A 65 16.23 -6.86 5.94
C PRO A 65 15.65 -7.80 4.87
N HIS A 66 15.54 -9.10 5.16
CA HIS A 66 15.03 -10.10 4.22
C HIS A 66 13.53 -9.99 3.92
N LEU A 67 12.75 -9.29 4.76
CA LEU A 67 11.31 -9.07 4.55
C LEU A 67 10.98 -7.69 3.97
N ARG A 68 11.97 -6.80 3.82
CA ARG A 68 11.71 -5.39 3.49
C ARG A 68 11.06 -5.19 2.13
N LEU A 69 11.43 -5.99 1.12
CA LEU A 69 10.81 -5.89 -0.20
C LEU A 69 9.34 -6.31 -0.16
N ALA A 70 9.04 -7.41 0.53
CA ALA A 70 7.66 -7.87 0.75
C ALA A 70 6.84 -6.84 1.55
N ALA A 71 7.44 -6.25 2.59
CA ALA A 71 6.83 -5.18 3.37
C ALA A 71 6.60 -3.90 2.57
N LEU A 72 7.52 -3.51 1.67
CA LEU A 72 7.33 -2.35 0.80
C LEU A 72 6.15 -2.54 -0.15
N LEU A 73 5.92 -3.77 -0.60
CA LEU A 73 4.90 -4.12 -1.59
C LEU A 73 3.62 -4.72 -0.98
N HIS A 74 3.48 -4.72 0.35
CA HIS A 74 2.37 -5.41 1.01
C HIS A 74 0.99 -4.82 0.64
N ASP A 75 0.91 -3.50 0.44
CA ASP A 75 -0.30 -2.78 -0.01
C ASP A 75 -0.28 -2.47 -1.51
N ALA A 76 0.58 -3.10 -2.32
CA ALA A 76 0.75 -2.74 -3.73
C ALA A 76 -0.52 -2.91 -4.57
N ALA A 77 -1.45 -3.78 -4.18
CA ALA A 77 -2.74 -3.95 -4.84
C ALA A 77 -3.60 -2.67 -4.79
N GLU A 78 -3.42 -1.82 -3.76
CA GLU A 78 -4.14 -0.56 -3.60
C GLU A 78 -3.82 0.44 -4.70
N ALA A 79 -2.68 0.30 -5.39
CA ALA A 79 -2.36 1.13 -6.57
C ALA A 79 -3.36 0.92 -7.73
N TYR A 80 -4.03 -0.23 -7.76
CA TYR A 80 -4.99 -0.61 -8.80
C TYR A 80 -6.44 -0.56 -8.29
N LEU A 81 -6.65 -0.88 -7.01
CA LEU A 81 -7.98 -1.04 -6.40
C LEU A 81 -8.41 0.14 -5.53
N GLY A 82 -7.47 0.99 -5.11
CA GLY A 82 -7.66 2.01 -4.09
C GLY A 82 -7.52 1.46 -2.66
N ASP A 83 -7.18 2.35 -1.72
CA ASP A 83 -7.20 2.05 -0.28
C ASP A 83 -8.66 2.03 0.20
N MET A 84 -9.14 0.85 0.60
CA MET A 84 -10.48 0.71 1.15
C MET A 84 -10.44 0.59 2.67
N VAL A 85 -11.07 1.55 3.36
CA VAL A 85 -11.12 1.54 4.82
C VAL A 85 -11.71 0.24 5.38
N LYS A 86 -11.11 -0.25 6.46
CA LYS A 86 -11.40 -1.56 7.07
C LYS A 86 -12.90 -1.87 7.28
N PRO A 87 -13.77 -0.95 7.73
CA PRO A 87 -15.21 -1.24 7.86
C PRO A 87 -15.89 -1.58 6.53
N LEU A 88 -15.46 -0.98 5.41
CA LEU A 88 -15.98 -1.31 4.09
C LEU A 88 -15.50 -2.70 3.62
N LYS A 89 -14.28 -3.13 3.99
CA LYS A 89 -13.79 -4.50 3.71
C LYS A 89 -14.66 -5.56 4.39
N VAL A 90 -15.23 -5.25 5.56
CA VAL A 90 -16.19 -6.14 6.25
C VAL A 90 -17.54 -6.17 5.52
N LEU A 91 -17.99 -5.04 4.99
CA LEU A 91 -19.24 -4.93 4.25
C LEU A 91 -19.17 -5.57 2.85
N LEU A 92 -17.99 -5.56 2.22
CA LEU A 92 -17.74 -6.00 0.85
C LEU A 92 -16.64 -7.09 0.83
N PRO A 93 -16.93 -8.31 1.30
CA PRO A 93 -15.93 -9.38 1.36
C PRO A 93 -15.37 -9.76 -0.03
N GLU A 94 -16.13 -9.55 -1.09
CA GLU A 94 -15.68 -9.78 -2.47
C GLU A 94 -14.53 -8.87 -2.88
N PHE A 95 -14.43 -7.68 -2.27
CA PHE A 95 -13.30 -6.78 -2.50
C PHE A 95 -12.01 -7.38 -1.92
N ALA A 96 -12.07 -7.98 -0.73
CA ALA A 96 -10.91 -8.64 -0.13
C ALA A 96 -10.42 -9.81 -1.02
N VAL A 97 -11.35 -10.59 -1.57
CA VAL A 97 -11.00 -11.66 -2.53
C VAL A 97 -10.35 -11.11 -3.82
N LEU A 98 -10.77 -9.93 -4.27
CA LEU A 98 -10.17 -9.26 -5.42
C LEU A 98 -8.77 -8.74 -5.09
N GLU A 99 -8.59 -8.14 -3.91
CA GLU A 99 -7.32 -7.66 -3.38
C GLU A 99 -6.30 -8.80 -3.24
N ASP A 100 -6.71 -9.96 -2.72
CA ASP A 100 -5.88 -11.16 -2.63
C ASP A 100 -5.39 -11.64 -4.01
N LYS A 101 -6.28 -11.61 -5.02
CA LYS A 101 -5.93 -12.00 -6.40
C LYS A 101 -4.92 -11.04 -7.03
N VAL A 102 -5.10 -9.74 -6.86
CA VAL A 102 -4.15 -8.73 -7.37
C VAL A 102 -2.81 -8.83 -6.63
N SER A 103 -2.86 -9.02 -5.31
CA SER A 103 -1.66 -9.24 -4.50
C SER A 103 -0.87 -10.47 -4.95
N ALA A 104 -1.54 -11.57 -5.29
CA ALA A 104 -0.90 -12.76 -5.82
C ALA A 104 -0.22 -12.54 -7.19
N ILE A 105 -0.81 -11.74 -8.08
CA ILE A 105 -0.21 -11.35 -9.37
C ILE A 105 1.08 -10.55 -9.15
N ILE A 106 1.04 -9.57 -8.23
CA ILE A 106 2.19 -8.73 -7.88
C ILE A 106 3.28 -9.57 -7.21
N ALA A 107 2.90 -10.43 -6.25
CA ALA A 107 3.81 -11.35 -5.57
C ALA A 107 4.57 -12.24 -6.56
N THR A 108 3.83 -12.81 -7.53
CA THR A 108 4.43 -13.65 -8.58
C THR A 108 5.40 -12.85 -9.46
N THR A 109 5.05 -11.61 -9.80
CA THR A 109 5.90 -10.76 -10.65
C THR A 109 7.22 -10.39 -9.99
N TYR A 110 7.20 -10.08 -8.69
CA TYR A 110 8.39 -9.64 -7.95
C TYR A 110 9.05 -10.75 -7.12
N GLY A 111 8.60 -12.01 -7.26
CA GLY A 111 9.15 -13.14 -6.52
C GLY A 111 9.01 -13.02 -5.01
N LEU A 112 7.90 -12.44 -4.53
CA LEU A 112 7.66 -12.22 -3.11
C LEU A 112 7.14 -13.49 -2.45
N ASP A 113 7.72 -13.83 -1.30
CA ASP A 113 7.19 -14.85 -0.40
C ASP A 113 6.51 -14.17 0.80
N PHE A 114 5.20 -14.40 0.93
CA PHE A 114 4.39 -13.92 2.05
C PHE A 114 4.08 -15.03 3.06
N SER A 115 4.80 -16.16 3.03
CA SER A 115 4.61 -17.27 3.97
C SER A 115 4.81 -16.86 5.43
N ASP A 116 5.77 -15.95 5.72
CA ASP A 116 5.98 -15.33 7.03
C ASP A 116 5.46 -13.88 7.05
N TYR A 117 4.14 -13.72 6.98
CA TYR A 117 3.50 -12.39 6.97
C TYR A 117 3.35 -11.75 8.36
N ALA A 118 3.55 -12.52 9.44
CA ALA A 118 3.29 -12.03 10.80
C ALA A 118 4.16 -10.81 11.20
N PRO A 119 5.48 -10.75 10.87
CA PRO A 119 6.29 -9.56 11.11
C PRO A 119 5.80 -8.33 10.33
N ILE A 120 5.40 -8.52 9.07
CA ILE A 120 4.87 -7.44 8.21
C ILE A 120 3.55 -6.94 8.81
N LYS A 121 2.65 -7.83 9.22
CA LYS A 121 1.39 -7.45 9.85
C LYS A 121 1.60 -6.70 11.16
N ARG A 122 2.59 -7.10 11.96
CA ARG A 122 2.94 -6.39 13.19
C ARG A 122 3.48 -4.99 12.88
N ALA A 123 4.30 -4.84 11.85
CA ALA A 123 4.84 -3.56 11.40
C ALA A 123 3.76 -2.61 10.86
N ASP A 124 2.82 -3.13 10.04
CA ASP A 124 1.63 -2.40 9.58
C ASP A 124 0.82 -1.83 10.77
N LEU A 125 0.56 -2.63 11.81
CA LEU A 125 -0.12 -2.14 13.01
C LEU A 125 0.67 -1.06 13.78
N ILE A 126 2.01 -1.15 13.81
CA ILE A 126 2.86 -0.11 14.43
C ILE A 126 2.75 1.19 13.64
N ALA A 127 2.85 1.12 12.32
CA ALA A 127 2.68 2.27 11.43
C ALA A 127 1.29 2.89 11.63
N LEU A 128 0.23 2.08 11.59
CA LEU A 128 -1.14 2.52 11.83
C LEU A 128 -1.36 3.20 13.20
N ALA A 129 -0.74 2.68 14.26
CA ALA A 129 -0.79 3.31 15.59
C ALA A 129 -0.07 4.67 15.61
N THR A 130 1.05 4.77 14.90
CA THR A 130 1.83 6.01 14.74
C THR A 130 1.04 7.04 13.93
N GLU A 131 0.44 6.62 12.83
CA GLU A 131 -0.42 7.43 11.96
C GLU A 131 -1.62 8.01 12.70
N LYS A 132 -2.35 7.17 13.44
CA LYS A 132 -3.49 7.65 14.24
C LYS A 132 -3.06 8.72 15.23
N ARG A 133 -1.95 8.49 15.95
CA ARG A 133 -1.44 9.42 16.97
C ARG A 133 -1.03 10.75 16.36
N ASP A 134 -0.33 10.73 15.22
CA ASP A 134 0.33 11.91 14.67
C ASP A 134 -0.53 12.68 13.67
N LEU A 135 -1.40 12.00 12.94
CA LEU A 135 -2.09 12.56 11.78
C LEU A 135 -3.59 12.74 11.99
N MET A 136 -4.16 12.12 13.03
CA MET A 136 -5.60 12.17 13.33
C MET A 136 -5.86 12.72 14.74
N PRO A 137 -5.49 13.98 15.05
CA PRO A 137 -5.54 14.53 16.41
C PRO A 137 -6.94 14.56 17.02
N HIS A 138 -7.99 14.49 16.20
CA HIS A 138 -9.39 14.48 16.62
C HIS A 138 -10.00 13.07 16.73
N SER A 139 -9.30 12.02 16.28
CA SER A 139 -9.71 10.62 16.45
C SER A 139 -9.30 10.18 17.86
N ALA A 140 -10.03 10.65 18.86
CA ALA A 140 -9.77 10.39 20.27
C ALA A 140 -10.27 9.00 20.73
N GLU A 141 -11.12 8.37 19.93
CA GLU A 141 -11.69 7.06 20.25
C GLU A 141 -10.65 5.94 20.15
N ARG A 142 -10.84 4.93 21.00
CA ARG A 142 -10.03 3.71 21.03
C ARG A 142 -10.33 2.85 19.80
N TRP A 143 -9.28 2.37 19.14
CA TRP A 143 -9.38 1.31 18.13
C TRP A 143 -8.88 0.00 18.73
N ALA A 144 -9.79 -0.95 19.00
CA ALA A 144 -9.47 -2.17 19.73
C ALA A 144 -8.36 -3.02 19.09
N TYR A 145 -8.20 -2.96 17.76
CA TYR A 145 -7.14 -3.70 17.06
C TYR A 145 -5.74 -3.07 17.22
N LEU A 146 -5.61 -1.92 17.88
CA LEU A 146 -4.34 -1.31 18.26
C LEU A 146 -3.99 -1.54 19.73
N ASP A 147 -4.79 -2.31 20.46
CA ASP A 147 -4.50 -2.61 21.86
C ASP A 147 -3.16 -3.35 22.01
N GLY A 148 -2.30 -2.86 22.90
CA GLY A 148 -0.95 -3.41 23.10
C GLY A 148 0.05 -3.08 21.99
N ILE A 149 -0.34 -2.27 21.00
CA ILE A 149 0.53 -1.81 19.92
C ILE A 149 1.08 -0.43 20.26
N ALA A 150 2.37 -0.37 20.62
CA ALA A 150 3.05 0.90 20.81
C ALA A 150 3.40 1.55 19.45
N PRO A 151 3.13 2.86 19.26
CA PRO A 151 3.58 3.61 18.10
C PRO A 151 5.10 3.85 18.14
N LEU A 152 5.67 4.28 17.02
CA LEU A 152 7.10 4.61 16.92
C LEU A 152 7.47 5.83 17.76
N PRO A 153 8.73 5.92 18.24
CA PRO A 153 9.24 7.17 18.78
C PRO A 153 9.36 8.22 17.67
N GLY A 154 9.10 9.50 18.00
CA GLY A 154 9.10 10.61 17.03
C GLY A 154 7.72 10.91 16.46
N ILE A 155 7.66 11.86 15.51
CA ILE A 155 6.44 12.29 14.83
C ILE A 155 6.62 12.08 13.32
N ILE A 156 5.57 11.63 12.64
CA ILE A 156 5.57 11.49 11.17
C ILE A 156 5.72 12.88 10.51
N GLU A 157 6.75 13.03 9.68
CA GLU A 157 6.88 14.13 8.73
C GLU A 157 6.21 13.73 7.42
N ALA A 158 5.08 14.36 7.10
CA ALA A 158 4.30 14.03 5.91
C ALA A 158 5.03 14.41 4.61
N MET A 159 5.07 13.47 3.66
CA MET A 159 5.66 13.68 2.33
C MET A 159 4.58 14.07 1.33
N GLY A 160 4.91 14.97 0.41
CA GLY A 160 4.08 15.20 -0.78
C GLY A 160 4.10 13.98 -1.72
N PRO A 161 3.11 13.83 -2.62
CA PRO A 161 3.03 12.68 -3.54
C PRO A 161 4.29 12.45 -4.38
N ALA A 162 4.89 13.51 -4.91
CA ALA A 162 6.08 13.41 -5.75
C ALA A 162 7.28 12.84 -4.97
N GLU A 163 7.48 13.31 -3.74
CA GLU A 163 8.53 12.83 -2.85
C GLU A 163 8.27 11.38 -2.44
N ALA A 164 7.05 11.05 -2.00
CA ALA A 164 6.68 9.70 -1.62
C ALA A 164 6.91 8.69 -2.76
N LYS A 165 6.54 9.06 -4.00
CA LYS A 165 6.81 8.27 -5.21
C LYS A 165 8.31 8.06 -5.42
N GLN A 166 9.12 9.11 -5.35
CA GLN A 166 10.57 9.01 -5.55
C GLN A 166 11.23 8.13 -4.49
N ARG A 167 10.88 8.31 -3.21
CA ARG A 167 11.41 7.50 -2.12
C ARG A 167 10.99 6.03 -2.23
N PHE A 168 9.75 5.77 -2.62
CA PHE A 168 9.26 4.41 -2.86
C PHE A 168 10.05 3.70 -3.98
N LEU A 169 10.23 4.36 -5.13
CA LEU A 169 11.01 3.82 -6.25
C LEU A 169 12.47 3.56 -5.84
N HIS A 170 13.09 4.49 -5.12
CA HIS A 170 14.44 4.33 -4.62
C HIS A 170 14.56 3.15 -3.65
N ALA A 171 13.64 3.02 -2.69
CA ALA A 171 13.60 1.90 -1.76
C ALA A 171 13.43 0.57 -2.51
N PHE A 172 12.53 0.51 -3.49
CA PHE A 172 12.35 -0.68 -4.32
C PHE A 172 13.65 -1.06 -5.05
N ALA A 173 14.33 -0.11 -5.67
CA ALA A 173 15.60 -0.34 -6.37
C ALA A 173 16.66 -0.97 -5.46
N GLN A 174 16.81 -0.41 -4.26
CA GLN A 174 17.76 -0.89 -3.26
C GLN A 174 17.43 -2.29 -2.76
N LEU A 175 16.14 -2.57 -2.54
CA LEU A 175 15.68 -3.84 -1.95
C LEU A 175 15.55 -4.99 -2.94
N SER A 176 15.25 -4.69 -4.21
CA SER A 176 15.14 -5.68 -5.28
C SER A 176 16.49 -6.06 -5.90
N GLY A 177 17.55 -5.29 -5.60
CA GLY A 177 18.86 -5.43 -6.27
C GLY A 177 18.84 -4.99 -7.74
N LEU A 178 17.74 -4.39 -8.21
CA LEU A 178 17.63 -3.81 -9.54
C LEU A 178 18.07 -2.35 -9.47
N GLY A 179 19.23 -2.04 -10.05
CA GLY A 179 19.61 -0.64 -10.27
C GLY A 179 18.59 0.01 -11.20
N LEU A 180 17.85 1.01 -10.72
CA LEU A 180 17.06 1.87 -11.60
C LEU A 180 18.05 2.60 -12.50
N ALA A 181 18.02 2.32 -13.80
CA ALA A 181 18.72 3.15 -14.76
C ALA A 181 18.14 4.56 -14.67
N ALA A 182 18.99 5.52 -14.29
CA ALA A 182 18.67 6.93 -14.17
C ALA A 182 18.22 7.55 -15.50
#